data_AF-A0A957JPC2-F1
#
_entry.id   AF-A0A957JPC2-F1
#
_cell.length_a   1.000
_cell.length_b   1.000
_cell.length_c   1.000
_cell.angle_alpha   90.00
_cell.angle_beta   90.00
_cell.angle_gamma   90.00
#
_symmetry.space_group_name_H-M   'P 1'
#
loop_
_entity.id
_entity.type
_entity.pdbx_description
1 polymer ?
#
loop_
_entity_poly.entity_id
_entity_poly.type
_entity_poly.pdbx_seq_one_letter_code
_entity_poly.pdbx_strand_id
1 'polypeptide(L)'
;MSSTLMEKLAAARRQRFVGRQSERDLFREALLAAERPFFLFYLFGSGGVGKSSLLREFAHIASQLGVRVVQLDGRTIDATPDGFLTALRYGLNVPTEAVFSALAAENGRFVLLIDTVELLHPLDGWLQETFLPQLPANMFVVMAGRNPPSPRWRSDPGWQTLMRVIPLRNLRPEEGMAYLVRRQVRANQHAAVLNFTHGHPLALSLVADMFDQSPQIQFQPENAPDVIKTVLDQFLQEVPTPTHRAALEACALVRLTSEPVLAHVLQVENGQPLFDWLRQLSFINAERRGLYPHDLAREALVADLRWRNPERFKLLQDRAQNYYMGRVQQADLREQRRMLIDFIYLHRDNPVVQPYFEWQFSGSVFVDGLRAGEETAVVNMVQRYEGDHAAELVAHWLVRQPQGVTVIRQATGAIAGFLLMVSLEKATDDDRQHDPAVDAACAFLHRHAPLKPSERATIFRFWLAAESYQSVSPAQSRIFLSMVQHYLTTPGLVYTFLPCANPAFWANVFAYADLQRLPEVDFVVGGRPYGVYGHNWR
;
A
#
# COMPACT_ATOMS: atom_id res chain seq x y z
N MET A 1 -34.34 -22.24 7.37
CA MET A 1 -32.87 -22.15 7.54
C MET A 1 -32.57 -20.95 8.42
N SER A 2 -31.75 -21.11 9.46
CA SER A 2 -31.35 -20.02 10.35
C SER A 2 -30.38 -19.10 9.60
N SER A 3 -30.67 -17.80 9.53
CA SER A 3 -29.78 -16.84 8.89
C SER A 3 -28.49 -16.71 9.70
N THR A 4 -27.35 -16.81 9.02
CA THR A 4 -26.05 -16.66 9.68
C THR A 4 -25.88 -15.24 10.23
N LEU A 5 -25.07 -15.04 11.27
CA LEU A 5 -24.75 -13.69 11.78
C LEU A 5 -24.14 -12.82 10.67
N MET A 6 -23.37 -13.42 9.76
CA MET A 6 -22.81 -12.78 8.58
C MET A 6 -23.91 -12.22 7.66
N GLU A 7 -24.96 -13.00 7.38
CA GLU A 7 -26.11 -12.55 6.59
C GLU A 7 -26.87 -11.42 7.27
N LYS A 8 -27.08 -11.50 8.60
CA LYS A 8 -27.75 -10.43 9.35
C LYS A 8 -26.94 -9.13 9.32
N LEU A 9 -25.61 -9.21 9.47
CA LEU A 9 -24.72 -8.04 9.38
C LEU A 9 -24.70 -7.46 7.96
N ALA A 10 -24.67 -8.29 6.92
CA ALA A 10 -24.75 -7.84 5.53
C ALA A 10 -26.09 -7.14 5.24
N ALA A 11 -27.20 -7.69 5.72
CA ALA A 11 -28.53 -7.09 5.60
C ALA A 11 -28.62 -5.74 6.32
N ALA A 12 -28.11 -5.63 7.55
CA ALA A 12 -28.07 -4.38 8.30
C ALA A 12 -27.22 -3.30 7.60
N ARG A 13 -26.06 -3.68 7.05
CA ARG A 13 -25.22 -2.76 6.23
C ARG A 13 -25.96 -2.32 4.97
N ARG A 14 -26.70 -3.22 4.32
CA ARG A 14 -27.47 -2.93 3.11
C ARG A 14 -28.65 -2.01 3.34
N GLN A 15 -29.31 -2.08 4.50
CA GLN A 15 -30.42 -1.16 4.83
C GLN A 15 -30.00 0.31 4.67
N ARG A 16 -28.72 0.63 4.86
CA ARG A 16 -28.17 1.97 4.72
C ARG A 16 -27.71 2.34 3.31
N PHE A 17 -27.67 1.40 2.36
CA PHE A 17 -27.27 1.66 0.97
C PHE A 17 -28.42 2.31 0.18
N VAL A 18 -28.13 3.41 -0.52
CA VAL A 18 -29.12 4.21 -1.27
C VAL A 18 -28.60 4.56 -2.66
N GLY A 19 -29.53 4.62 -3.62
CA GLY A 19 -29.27 5.09 -4.99
C GLY A 19 -28.60 4.05 -5.89
N ARG A 20 -27.91 4.53 -6.93
CA ARG A 20 -27.15 3.72 -7.91
C ARG A 20 -28.00 2.71 -8.68
N GLN A 21 -29.27 3.07 -8.93
CA GLN A 21 -30.22 2.15 -9.55
C GLN A 21 -29.77 1.74 -10.95
N SER A 22 -29.37 2.71 -11.77
CA SER A 22 -28.80 2.51 -13.11
C SER A 22 -27.61 1.55 -13.13
N GLU A 23 -26.65 1.72 -12.22
CA GLU A 23 -25.45 0.90 -12.13
C GLU A 23 -25.78 -0.53 -11.67
N ARG A 24 -26.74 -0.68 -10.75
CA ARG A 24 -27.22 -1.98 -10.25
C ARG A 24 -27.99 -2.75 -11.31
N ASP A 25 -28.82 -2.07 -12.09
CA ASP A 25 -29.61 -2.69 -13.14
C ASP A 25 -28.71 -3.13 -14.29
N LEU A 26 -27.76 -2.29 -14.71
CA LEU A 26 -26.78 -2.65 -15.73
C LEU A 26 -25.91 -3.85 -15.31
N PHE A 27 -25.51 -3.93 -14.03
CA PHE A 27 -24.80 -5.09 -13.50
C PHE A 27 -25.67 -6.36 -13.52
N ARG A 28 -26.94 -6.26 -13.11
CA ARG A 28 -27.88 -7.38 -13.11
C ARG A 28 -28.12 -7.91 -14.53
N GLU A 29 -28.34 -7.01 -15.48
CA GLU A 29 -28.51 -7.34 -16.91
C GLU A 29 -27.29 -8.09 -17.45
N ALA A 30 -26.08 -7.60 -17.17
CA ALA A 30 -24.85 -8.25 -17.59
C ALA A 30 -24.67 -9.67 -17.02
N LEU A 31 -25.09 -9.89 -15.77
CA LEU A 31 -25.01 -11.21 -15.13
C LEU A 31 -26.07 -12.20 -15.61
N LEU A 32 -27.22 -11.72 -16.09
CA LEU A 32 -28.32 -12.55 -16.57
C LEU A 32 -28.24 -12.85 -18.08
N ALA A 33 -27.52 -12.05 -18.85
CA ALA A 33 -27.39 -12.24 -20.30
C ALA A 33 -26.87 -13.65 -20.65
N ALA A 34 -27.45 -14.26 -21.69
CA ALA A 34 -27.02 -15.57 -22.21
C ALA A 34 -25.63 -15.48 -22.83
N GLU A 35 -25.45 -14.50 -23.72
CA GLU A 35 -24.16 -14.04 -24.22
C GLU A 35 -23.87 -12.66 -23.65
N ARG A 36 -22.67 -12.47 -23.10
CA ARG A 36 -22.32 -11.21 -22.42
C ARG A 36 -21.85 -10.17 -23.44
N PRO A 37 -22.42 -8.95 -23.42
CA PRO A 37 -22.00 -7.88 -24.32
C PRO A 37 -20.62 -7.28 -23.96
N PHE A 38 -20.14 -7.52 -22.75
CA PHE A 38 -18.84 -7.10 -22.21
C PHE A 38 -18.50 -7.95 -20.97
N PHE A 39 -17.24 -7.96 -20.56
CA PHE A 39 -16.74 -8.81 -19.46
C PHE A 39 -16.13 -8.01 -18.31
N LEU A 40 -15.85 -6.72 -18.52
CA LEU A 40 -15.22 -5.85 -17.53
C LEU A 40 -16.05 -4.58 -17.28
N PHE A 41 -16.39 -4.33 -16.02
CA PHE A 41 -16.78 -3.02 -15.53
C PHE A 41 -15.59 -2.31 -14.92
N TYR A 42 -15.38 -1.07 -15.35
CA TYR A 42 -14.41 -0.19 -14.73
C TYR A 42 -15.14 1.01 -14.11
N LEU A 43 -15.33 0.96 -12.79
CA LEU A 43 -15.93 2.04 -12.00
C LEU A 43 -14.85 3.04 -11.61
N PHE A 44 -15.08 4.33 -11.87
CA PHE A 44 -14.16 5.37 -11.39
C PHE A 44 -14.87 6.59 -10.85
N GLY A 45 -14.21 7.36 -9.99
CA GLY A 45 -14.75 8.58 -9.41
C GLY A 45 -13.98 9.03 -8.17
N SER A 46 -14.30 10.22 -7.67
CA SER A 46 -13.62 10.83 -6.53
C SER A 46 -13.60 9.94 -5.28
N GLY A 47 -12.66 10.21 -4.36
CA GLY A 47 -12.65 9.59 -3.04
C GLY A 47 -14.01 9.81 -2.35
N GLY A 48 -14.51 8.81 -1.63
CA GLY A 48 -15.76 8.97 -0.86
C GLY A 48 -17.06 8.94 -1.69
N VAL A 49 -17.00 8.75 -3.01
CA VAL A 49 -18.20 8.67 -3.88
C VAL A 49 -18.99 7.35 -3.74
N GLY A 50 -18.50 6.40 -2.95
CA GLY A 50 -19.21 5.15 -2.63
C GLY A 50 -18.87 3.94 -3.52
N LYS A 51 -17.70 3.93 -4.19
CA LYS A 51 -17.21 2.79 -5.01
C LYS A 51 -17.23 1.46 -4.25
N SER A 52 -16.55 1.39 -3.11
CA SER A 52 -16.50 0.19 -2.25
C SER A 52 -17.87 -0.23 -1.73
N SER A 53 -18.78 0.72 -1.50
CA SER A 53 -20.17 0.42 -1.13
C SER A 53 -20.95 -0.19 -2.30
N LEU A 54 -20.73 0.30 -3.53
CA LEU A 54 -21.36 -0.26 -4.72
C LEU A 54 -20.82 -1.67 -5.04
N LEU A 55 -19.51 -1.92 -4.90
CA LEU A 55 -18.95 -3.27 -5.05
C LEU A 55 -19.56 -4.28 -4.06
N ARG A 56 -19.82 -3.85 -2.81
CA ARG A 56 -20.52 -4.69 -1.83
C ARG A 56 -21.96 -4.99 -2.24
N GLU A 57 -22.68 -4.02 -2.80
CA GLU A 57 -24.02 -4.26 -3.35
C GLU A 57 -23.98 -5.17 -4.59
N PHE A 58 -22.97 -5.05 -5.46
CA PHE A 58 -22.76 -5.98 -6.58
C PHE A 58 -22.50 -7.42 -6.11
N ALA A 59 -21.66 -7.60 -5.08
CA ALA A 59 -21.45 -8.91 -4.49
C ALA A 59 -22.75 -9.53 -3.97
N HIS A 60 -23.60 -8.70 -3.36
CA HIS A 60 -24.91 -9.13 -2.89
C HIS A 60 -25.85 -9.50 -4.05
N ILE A 61 -25.95 -8.66 -5.08
CA ILE A 61 -26.76 -8.94 -6.28
C ILE A 61 -26.31 -10.26 -6.93
N ALA A 62 -25.00 -10.48 -7.09
CA ALA A 62 -24.45 -11.71 -7.65
C ALA A 62 -24.83 -12.93 -6.78
N SER A 63 -24.69 -12.82 -5.45
CA SER A 63 -25.10 -13.89 -4.53
C SER A 63 -26.61 -14.20 -4.60
N GLN A 64 -27.48 -13.19 -4.75
CA GLN A 64 -28.93 -13.39 -4.95
C GLN A 64 -29.25 -14.13 -6.24
N LEU A 65 -28.41 -13.97 -7.27
CA LEU A 65 -28.52 -14.68 -8.54
C LEU A 65 -27.82 -16.05 -8.54
N GLY A 66 -27.29 -16.50 -7.39
CA GLY A 66 -26.55 -17.76 -7.29
C GLY A 66 -25.17 -17.72 -7.97
N VAL A 67 -24.64 -16.54 -8.27
CA VAL A 67 -23.33 -16.33 -8.91
C VAL A 67 -22.26 -16.23 -7.83
N ARG A 68 -21.17 -16.98 -8.00
CA ARG A 68 -20.06 -16.99 -7.03
C ARG A 68 -19.24 -15.71 -7.14
N VAL A 69 -18.90 -15.11 -6.00
CA VAL A 69 -18.17 -13.83 -5.95
C VAL A 69 -16.82 -14.02 -5.29
N VAL A 70 -15.79 -13.43 -5.90
CA VAL A 70 -14.46 -13.25 -5.34
C VAL A 70 -14.20 -11.76 -5.19
N GLN A 71 -13.76 -11.34 -4.01
CA GLN A 71 -13.43 -9.93 -3.74
C GLN A 71 -11.95 -9.79 -3.40
N LEU A 72 -11.30 -8.83 -4.06
CA LEU A 72 -9.91 -8.45 -3.87
C LEU A 72 -9.86 -6.95 -3.53
N ASP A 73 -9.10 -6.58 -2.52
CA ASP A 73 -8.80 -5.17 -2.19
C ASP A 73 -7.31 -4.91 -2.40
N GLY A 74 -6.98 -3.97 -3.30
CA GLY A 74 -5.61 -3.58 -3.62
C GLY A 74 -4.79 -3.16 -2.40
N ARG A 75 -5.42 -2.70 -1.30
CA ARG A 75 -4.73 -2.37 -0.03
C ARG A 75 -4.13 -3.58 0.67
N THR A 76 -4.64 -4.77 0.36
CA THR A 76 -4.29 -6.03 1.03
C THR A 76 -3.37 -6.91 0.21
N ILE A 77 -3.10 -6.50 -1.02
CA ILE A 77 -2.40 -7.28 -2.03
C ILE A 77 -1.03 -6.66 -2.24
N ASP A 78 0.01 -7.50 -2.17
CA ASP A 78 1.30 -7.10 -2.71
C ASP A 78 1.13 -6.95 -4.22
N ALA A 79 1.39 -5.75 -4.75
CA ALA A 79 1.19 -5.39 -6.16
C ALA A 79 2.20 -6.07 -7.10
N THR A 80 2.25 -7.41 -7.04
CA THR A 80 3.06 -8.33 -7.83
C THR A 80 2.12 -9.38 -8.44
N PRO A 81 2.46 -9.99 -9.59
CA PRO A 81 1.66 -11.07 -10.17
C PRO A 81 1.37 -12.20 -9.15
N ASP A 82 2.40 -12.66 -8.43
CA ASP A 82 2.26 -13.73 -7.44
C ASP A 82 1.43 -13.33 -6.22
N GLY A 83 1.56 -12.09 -5.77
CA GLY A 83 0.76 -11.53 -4.67
C GLY A 83 -0.72 -11.46 -5.05
N PHE A 84 -1.00 -11.01 -6.27
CA PHE A 84 -2.35 -10.97 -6.82
C PHE A 84 -2.94 -12.38 -7.01
N LEU A 85 -2.20 -13.30 -7.61
CA LEU A 85 -2.63 -14.69 -7.81
C LEU A 85 -2.82 -15.42 -6.48
N THR A 86 -1.98 -15.15 -5.47
CA THR A 86 -2.13 -15.70 -4.12
C THR A 86 -3.41 -15.20 -3.46
N ALA A 87 -3.71 -13.91 -3.58
CA ALA A 87 -4.94 -13.33 -3.05
C ALA A 87 -6.19 -13.89 -3.77
N LEU A 88 -6.11 -14.04 -5.10
CA LEU A 88 -7.16 -14.65 -5.91
C LEU A 88 -7.39 -16.13 -5.52
N ARG A 89 -6.33 -16.92 -5.38
CA ARG A 89 -6.39 -18.31 -4.92
C ARG A 89 -7.08 -18.42 -3.56
N TYR A 90 -6.69 -17.55 -2.64
CA TYR A 90 -7.28 -17.50 -1.30
C TYR A 90 -8.78 -17.14 -1.37
N GLY A 91 -9.16 -16.16 -2.19
CA GLY A 91 -10.56 -15.79 -2.41
C GLY A 91 -11.39 -16.88 -3.10
N LEU A 92 -10.76 -17.67 -3.97
CA LEU A 92 -11.36 -18.83 -4.63
C LEU A 92 -11.37 -20.09 -3.76
N ASN A 93 -10.71 -20.11 -2.61
CA ASN A 93 -10.59 -21.29 -1.76
C ASN A 93 -10.12 -22.55 -2.53
N VAL A 94 -9.19 -22.40 -3.48
CA VAL A 94 -8.62 -23.50 -4.27
C VAL A 94 -7.21 -23.86 -3.80
N PRO A 95 -6.87 -25.15 -3.66
CA PRO A 95 -5.58 -25.59 -3.10
C PRO A 95 -4.41 -25.53 -4.09
N THR A 96 -4.68 -25.55 -5.40
CA THR A 96 -3.67 -25.70 -6.46
C THR A 96 -3.12 -24.34 -6.94
N GLU A 97 -1.87 -24.31 -7.40
CA GLU A 97 -1.26 -23.14 -8.07
C GLU A 97 -1.89 -22.83 -9.45
N ALA A 98 -2.64 -23.77 -10.02
CA ALA A 98 -3.30 -23.65 -11.30
C ALA A 98 -4.68 -22.97 -11.17
N VAL A 99 -4.70 -21.69 -10.77
CA VAL A 99 -5.93 -20.90 -10.58
C VAL A 99 -6.81 -20.91 -11.84
N PHE A 100 -6.21 -20.77 -13.02
CA PHE A 100 -6.95 -20.75 -14.29
C PHE A 100 -7.61 -22.10 -14.62
N SER A 101 -6.94 -23.23 -14.36
CA SER A 101 -7.55 -24.54 -14.62
C SER A 101 -8.66 -24.84 -13.62
N ALA A 102 -8.52 -24.40 -12.37
CA ALA A 102 -9.59 -24.53 -11.37
C ALA A 102 -10.82 -23.70 -11.77
N LEU A 103 -10.62 -22.46 -12.23
CA LEU A 103 -11.70 -21.61 -12.76
C LEU A 103 -12.35 -22.21 -14.01
N ALA A 104 -11.56 -22.80 -14.92
CA ALA A 104 -12.05 -23.41 -16.14
C ALA A 104 -12.82 -24.72 -15.90
N ALA A 105 -12.49 -25.47 -14.84
CA ALA A 105 -13.16 -26.71 -14.47
C ALA A 105 -14.54 -26.47 -13.80
N GLU A 106 -14.79 -25.27 -13.28
CA GLU A 106 -16.08 -24.92 -12.69
C GLU A 106 -17.07 -24.45 -13.76
N ASN A 107 -18.18 -25.19 -13.91
CA ASN A 107 -19.25 -24.86 -14.87
C ASN A 107 -20.13 -23.66 -14.44
N GLY A 108 -19.86 -23.03 -13.29
CA GLY A 108 -20.62 -21.91 -12.73
C GLY A 108 -20.21 -20.55 -13.29
N ARG A 109 -21.07 -19.53 -13.13
CA ARG A 109 -20.71 -18.13 -13.40
C ARG A 109 -19.97 -17.54 -12.19
N PHE A 110 -18.99 -16.69 -12.46
CA PHE A 110 -18.19 -16.02 -11.43
C PHE A 110 -18.21 -14.50 -11.60
N VAL A 111 -18.05 -13.80 -10.48
CA VAL A 111 -17.75 -12.37 -10.43
C VAL A 111 -16.47 -12.14 -9.65
N LEU A 112 -15.51 -11.44 -10.26
CA LEU A 112 -14.32 -10.93 -9.59
C LEU A 112 -14.47 -9.42 -9.38
N LEU A 113 -14.51 -9.00 -8.12
CA LEU A 113 -14.54 -7.60 -7.73
C LEU A 113 -13.16 -7.19 -7.23
N ILE A 114 -12.58 -6.15 -7.82
CA ILE A 114 -11.27 -5.61 -7.45
C ILE A 114 -11.47 -4.16 -7.03
N ASP A 115 -11.28 -3.87 -5.75
CA ASP A 115 -11.37 -2.53 -5.17
C ASP A 115 -10.00 -1.89 -5.04
N THR A 116 -9.98 -0.55 -4.97
CA THR A 116 -8.76 0.26 -4.82
C THR A 116 -7.71 -0.03 -5.90
N VAL A 117 -8.12 -0.15 -7.17
CA VAL A 117 -7.21 -0.55 -8.25
C VAL A 117 -6.07 0.43 -8.51
N GLU A 118 -6.17 1.67 -8.04
CA GLU A 118 -5.05 2.62 -8.09
C GLU A 118 -3.78 2.11 -7.37
N LEU A 119 -3.92 1.25 -6.35
CA LEU A 119 -2.78 0.63 -5.67
C LEU A 119 -2.20 -0.56 -6.44
N LEU A 120 -2.96 -1.09 -7.40
CA LEU A 120 -2.56 -2.16 -8.30
C LEU A 120 -2.08 -1.64 -9.66
N HIS A 121 -1.90 -0.32 -9.80
CA HIS A 121 -1.35 0.29 -11.01
C HIS A 121 -0.03 -0.35 -11.51
N PRO A 122 0.88 -0.86 -10.63
CA PRO A 122 2.02 -1.65 -11.09
C PRO A 122 1.64 -2.86 -11.97
N LEU A 123 0.47 -3.43 -11.73
CA LEU A 123 -0.02 -4.60 -12.43
C LEU A 123 -0.86 -4.26 -13.66
N ASP A 124 -1.11 -2.99 -13.99
CA ASP A 124 -1.99 -2.59 -15.10
C ASP A 124 -1.69 -3.35 -16.40
N GLY A 125 -0.40 -3.42 -16.78
CA GLY A 125 0.02 -4.09 -18.03
C GLY A 125 -0.19 -5.61 -17.94
N TRP A 126 0.22 -6.23 -16.84
CA TRP A 126 0.01 -7.66 -16.63
C TRP A 126 -1.47 -8.03 -16.52
N LEU A 127 -2.30 -7.18 -15.90
CA LEU A 127 -3.76 -7.36 -15.85
C LEU A 127 -4.37 -7.34 -17.24
N GLN A 128 -4.02 -6.34 -18.05
CA GLN A 128 -4.54 -6.14 -19.40
C GLN A 128 -4.09 -7.22 -20.40
N GLU A 129 -2.80 -7.54 -20.40
CA GLU A 129 -2.16 -8.33 -21.46
C GLU A 129 -2.06 -9.82 -21.11
N THR A 130 -2.05 -10.17 -19.83
CA THR A 130 -1.75 -11.55 -19.38
C THR A 130 -2.87 -12.15 -18.55
N PHE A 131 -3.26 -11.51 -17.44
CA PHE A 131 -4.18 -12.11 -16.48
C PHE A 131 -5.62 -12.15 -17.00
N LEU A 132 -6.19 -11.00 -17.41
CA LEU A 132 -7.58 -10.95 -17.86
C LEU A 132 -7.82 -11.78 -19.14
N PRO A 133 -6.92 -11.79 -20.15
CA PRO A 133 -7.12 -12.63 -21.34
C PRO A 133 -7.12 -14.13 -21.06
N GLN A 134 -6.52 -14.58 -19.95
CA GLN A 134 -6.52 -16.00 -19.54
C GLN A 134 -7.78 -16.39 -18.74
N LEU A 135 -8.64 -15.45 -18.40
CA LEU A 135 -9.86 -15.75 -17.64
C LEU A 135 -10.90 -16.47 -18.51
N PRO A 136 -11.62 -17.45 -17.96
CA PRO A 136 -12.69 -18.11 -18.69
C PRO A 136 -13.88 -17.16 -18.91
N ALA A 137 -14.60 -17.35 -20.02
CA ALA A 137 -15.71 -16.49 -20.41
C ALA A 137 -16.90 -16.48 -19.42
N ASN A 138 -16.98 -17.46 -18.52
CA ASN A 138 -17.98 -17.49 -17.44
C ASN A 138 -17.67 -16.50 -16.29
N MET A 139 -16.52 -15.82 -16.31
CA MET A 139 -16.10 -14.83 -15.31
C MET A 139 -16.41 -13.39 -15.75
N PHE A 140 -16.99 -12.60 -14.83
CA PHE A 140 -17.27 -11.19 -15.02
C PHE A 140 -16.43 -10.38 -14.03
N VAL A 141 -15.76 -9.33 -14.49
CA VAL A 141 -14.83 -8.55 -13.67
C VAL A 141 -15.37 -7.16 -13.42
N VAL A 142 -15.25 -6.68 -12.19
CA VAL A 142 -15.51 -5.28 -11.83
C VAL A 142 -14.27 -4.73 -11.15
N MET A 143 -13.66 -3.72 -11.76
CA MET A 143 -12.56 -2.94 -11.20
C MET A 143 -13.10 -1.60 -10.72
N ALA A 144 -12.71 -1.17 -9.51
CA ALA A 144 -13.06 0.14 -8.99
C ALA A 144 -11.84 0.93 -8.56
N GLY A 145 -11.69 2.15 -9.08
CA GLY A 145 -10.57 3.03 -8.77
C GLY A 145 -10.92 4.50 -8.71
N ARG A 146 -9.97 5.35 -8.33
CA ARG A 146 -10.18 6.81 -8.33
C ARG A 146 -10.18 7.41 -9.73
N ASN A 147 -9.26 6.95 -10.56
CA ASN A 147 -8.96 7.51 -11.87
C ASN A 147 -9.62 6.69 -12.98
N PRO A 148 -9.93 7.30 -14.14
CA PRO A 148 -10.34 6.53 -15.32
C PRO A 148 -9.26 5.52 -15.74
N PRO A 149 -9.60 4.50 -16.55
CA PRO A 149 -8.62 3.54 -17.06
C PRO A 149 -7.44 4.25 -17.72
N SER A 150 -6.23 3.73 -17.48
CA SER A 150 -5.01 4.28 -18.08
C SER A 150 -5.10 4.23 -19.61
N PRO A 151 -4.38 5.12 -20.34
CA PRO A 151 -4.50 5.24 -21.80
C PRO A 151 -4.36 3.92 -22.56
N ARG A 152 -3.54 2.98 -22.05
CA ARG A 152 -3.35 1.63 -22.62
C ARG A 152 -4.64 0.82 -22.76
N TRP A 153 -5.55 0.91 -21.78
CA TRP A 153 -6.86 0.24 -21.85
C TRP A 153 -7.76 0.90 -22.88
N ARG A 154 -7.64 2.22 -23.00
CA ARG A 154 -8.48 3.02 -23.90
C ARG A 154 -8.02 2.97 -25.35
N SER A 155 -6.74 2.66 -25.62
CA SER A 155 -6.20 2.55 -26.99
C SER A 155 -6.38 1.16 -27.61
N ASP A 156 -6.65 0.13 -26.81
CA ASP A 156 -6.82 -1.25 -27.28
C ASP A 156 -8.26 -1.49 -27.81
N PRO A 157 -8.45 -1.84 -29.10
CA PRO A 157 -9.79 -2.03 -29.68
C PRO A 157 -10.59 -3.18 -29.07
N GLY A 158 -9.92 -4.25 -28.62
CA GLY A 158 -10.55 -5.37 -27.96
C GLY A 158 -11.12 -4.94 -26.60
N TRP A 159 -10.30 -4.28 -25.79
CA TRP A 159 -10.74 -3.77 -24.48
C TRP A 159 -11.81 -2.67 -24.59
N GLN A 160 -11.78 -1.81 -25.62
CA GLN A 160 -12.87 -0.86 -25.87
C GLN A 160 -14.24 -1.54 -26.04
N THR A 161 -14.25 -2.75 -26.63
CA THR A 161 -15.49 -3.52 -26.83
C THR A 161 -15.90 -4.27 -25.56
N LEU A 162 -14.93 -4.91 -24.89
CA LEU A 162 -15.17 -5.81 -23.77
C LEU A 162 -15.24 -5.11 -22.40
N MET A 163 -14.96 -3.80 -22.34
CA MET A 163 -15.01 -3.00 -21.12
C MET A 163 -16.14 -1.95 -21.17
N ARG A 164 -16.84 -1.79 -20.05
CA ARG A 164 -17.71 -0.64 -19.80
C ARG A 164 -17.15 0.22 -18.69
N VAL A 165 -16.85 1.47 -19.02
CA VAL A 165 -16.30 2.46 -18.10
C VAL A 165 -17.44 3.30 -17.53
N ILE A 166 -17.59 3.30 -16.21
CA ILE A 166 -18.72 3.93 -15.50
C ILE A 166 -18.19 5.00 -14.55
N PRO A 167 -18.38 6.30 -14.87
CA PRO A 167 -18.06 7.39 -13.95
C PRO A 167 -19.12 7.49 -12.84
N LEU A 168 -18.71 7.31 -11.58
CA LEU A 168 -19.55 7.55 -10.42
C LEU A 168 -19.49 9.03 -10.02
N ARG A 169 -20.67 9.65 -10.00
CA ARG A 169 -20.89 11.02 -9.51
C ARG A 169 -21.47 11.02 -8.11
N ASN A 170 -21.56 12.20 -7.48
CA ASN A 170 -22.30 12.38 -6.22
C ASN A 170 -23.75 11.86 -6.34
N LEU A 171 -24.35 11.52 -5.20
CA LEU A 171 -25.75 11.10 -5.15
C LEU A 171 -26.66 12.23 -5.60
N ARG A 172 -27.75 11.87 -6.28
CA ARG A 172 -28.80 12.83 -6.61
C ARG A 172 -29.45 13.35 -5.33
N PRO A 173 -30.05 14.56 -5.32
CA PRO A 173 -30.71 15.11 -4.14
C PRO A 173 -31.74 14.15 -3.51
N GLU A 174 -32.51 13.45 -4.34
CA GLU A 174 -33.49 12.44 -3.90
C GLU A 174 -32.82 11.24 -3.20
N GLU A 175 -31.67 10.79 -3.70
CA GLU A 175 -30.90 9.70 -3.12
C GLU A 175 -30.22 10.14 -1.81
N GLY A 176 -29.70 11.38 -1.76
CA GLY A 176 -29.17 11.97 -0.54
C GLY A 176 -30.25 12.13 0.54
N MET A 177 -31.44 12.59 0.17
CA MET A 177 -32.60 12.69 1.05
C MET A 177 -33.00 11.33 1.62
N ALA A 178 -33.14 10.32 0.75
CA ALA A 178 -33.45 8.96 1.17
C ALA A 178 -32.37 8.38 2.10
N TYR A 179 -31.11 8.73 1.91
CA TYR A 179 -30.02 8.37 2.83
C TYR A 179 -30.21 9.02 4.21
N LEU A 180 -30.46 10.33 4.29
CA LEU A 180 -30.66 11.05 5.56
C LEU A 180 -31.89 10.55 6.33
N VAL A 181 -32.98 10.24 5.64
CA VAL A 181 -34.19 9.64 6.24
C VAL A 181 -33.86 8.28 6.86
N ARG A 182 -33.12 7.41 6.17
CA ARG A 182 -32.70 6.10 6.70
C ARG A 182 -31.71 6.21 7.85
N ARG A 183 -30.92 7.28 7.89
CA ARG A 183 -30.05 7.65 9.02
C ARG A 183 -30.80 8.36 10.14
N GLN A 184 -32.12 8.50 10.05
CA GLN A 184 -32.97 9.12 11.07
C GLN A 184 -32.59 10.58 11.41
N VAL A 185 -31.95 11.26 10.47
CA VAL A 185 -31.67 12.70 10.58
C VAL A 185 -33.00 13.45 10.55
N ARG A 186 -33.16 14.47 11.40
CA ARG A 186 -34.40 15.26 11.50
C ARG A 186 -34.72 15.98 10.18
N ALA A 187 -35.99 15.98 9.79
CA ALA A 187 -36.44 16.54 8.51
C ALA A 187 -36.06 18.02 8.30
N ASN A 188 -36.07 18.81 9.37
CA ASN A 188 -35.69 20.23 9.32
C ASN A 188 -34.19 20.46 9.04
N GLN A 189 -33.34 19.43 9.16
CA GLN A 189 -31.90 19.52 8.87
C GLN A 189 -31.57 19.12 7.43
N HIS A 190 -32.45 18.39 6.74
CA HIS A 190 -32.12 17.77 5.44
C HIS A 190 -31.69 18.79 4.39
N ALA A 191 -32.37 19.92 4.27
CA ALA A 191 -32.05 20.94 3.28
C ALA A 191 -30.65 21.54 3.50
N ALA A 192 -30.30 21.87 4.74
CA ALA A 192 -28.98 22.41 5.09
C ALA A 192 -27.87 21.41 4.76
N VAL A 193 -28.07 20.14 5.13
CA VAL A 193 -27.10 19.06 4.87
C VAL A 193 -26.93 18.80 3.37
N LEU A 194 -28.01 18.73 2.60
CA LEU A 194 -27.94 18.46 1.16
C LEU A 194 -27.30 19.63 0.40
N ASN A 195 -27.64 20.87 0.76
CA ASN A 195 -27.06 22.07 0.15
C ASN A 195 -25.56 22.15 0.39
N PHE A 196 -25.09 21.79 1.57
CA PHE A 196 -23.67 21.84 1.90
C PHE A 196 -22.87 20.66 1.30
N THR A 197 -23.40 19.45 1.42
CA THR A 197 -22.67 18.25 0.99
C THR A 197 -22.71 18.03 -0.53
N HIS A 198 -23.62 18.69 -1.23
CA HIS A 198 -23.87 18.51 -2.67
C HIS A 198 -23.99 17.02 -3.08
N GLY A 199 -24.60 16.20 -2.22
CA GLY A 199 -24.79 14.77 -2.44
C GLY A 199 -23.51 13.93 -2.30
N HIS A 200 -22.41 14.48 -1.79
CA HIS A 200 -21.17 13.74 -1.60
C HIS A 200 -21.36 12.65 -0.53
N PRO A 201 -21.26 11.35 -0.86
CA PRO A 201 -21.68 10.27 0.04
C PRO A 201 -20.92 10.21 1.37
N LEU A 202 -19.59 10.42 1.35
CA LEU A 202 -18.81 10.48 2.57
C LEU A 202 -19.18 11.69 3.45
N ALA A 203 -19.51 12.84 2.85
CA ALA A 203 -19.87 14.03 3.62
C ALA A 203 -21.24 13.83 4.28
N LEU A 204 -22.20 13.27 3.53
CA LEU A 204 -23.49 12.85 4.07
C LEU A 204 -23.35 11.85 5.21
N SER A 205 -22.42 10.89 5.11
CA SER A 205 -22.21 9.91 6.15
C SER A 205 -21.57 10.48 7.41
N LEU A 206 -20.60 11.39 7.26
CA LEU A 206 -19.98 12.12 8.37
C LEU A 206 -20.98 13.00 9.12
N VAL A 207 -21.82 13.76 8.40
CA VAL A 207 -22.87 14.57 9.03
C VAL A 207 -23.87 13.70 9.77
N ALA A 208 -24.26 12.56 9.18
CA ALA A 208 -25.14 11.61 9.86
C ALA A 208 -24.49 11.01 11.12
N ASP A 209 -23.19 10.70 11.11
CA ASP A 209 -22.47 10.24 12.30
C ASP A 209 -22.43 11.32 13.38
N MET A 210 -22.30 12.60 13.01
CA MET A 210 -22.35 13.72 13.95
C MET A 210 -23.69 13.79 14.69
N PHE A 211 -24.81 13.59 13.97
CA PHE A 211 -26.13 13.50 14.61
C PHE A 211 -26.29 12.25 15.49
N ASP A 212 -25.63 11.14 15.15
CA ASP A 212 -25.64 9.93 16.00
C ASP A 212 -24.87 10.14 17.32
N GLN A 213 -23.77 10.91 17.31
CA GLN A 213 -23.02 11.26 18.52
C GLN A 213 -23.75 12.31 19.38
N SER A 214 -24.30 13.34 18.73
CA SER A 214 -24.98 14.47 19.37
C SER A 214 -26.36 14.69 18.76
N PRO A 215 -27.41 13.95 19.18
CA PRO A 215 -28.73 14.02 18.56
C PRO A 215 -29.37 15.41 18.56
N GLN A 216 -28.99 16.28 19.51
CA GLN A 216 -29.56 17.62 19.68
C GLN A 216 -28.89 18.71 18.85
N ILE A 217 -27.78 18.43 18.17
CA ILE A 217 -27.06 19.44 17.39
C ILE A 217 -27.90 20.00 16.25
N GLN A 218 -27.61 21.24 15.86
CA GLN A 218 -28.09 21.85 14.62
C GLN A 218 -26.93 21.96 13.64
N PHE A 219 -27.11 21.46 12.43
CA PHE A 219 -26.08 21.57 11.40
C PHE A 219 -26.12 22.96 10.77
N GLN A 220 -25.14 23.78 11.14
CA GLN A 220 -24.95 25.13 10.63
C GLN A 220 -23.58 25.20 9.94
N PRO A 221 -23.48 24.84 8.66
CA PRO A 221 -22.21 24.89 7.95
C PRO A 221 -21.83 26.34 7.64
N GLU A 222 -20.55 26.67 7.86
CA GLU A 222 -19.96 27.87 7.29
C GLU A 222 -19.67 27.63 5.80
N ASN A 223 -19.77 28.68 4.97
CA ASN A 223 -19.40 28.58 3.55
C ASN A 223 -17.90 28.32 3.43
N ALA A 224 -17.53 27.06 3.24
CA ALA A 224 -16.15 26.62 3.09
C ALA A 224 -15.95 25.83 1.79
N PRO A 225 -14.82 26.00 1.09
CA PRO A 225 -14.56 25.31 -0.19
C PRO A 225 -14.27 23.82 -0.02
N ASP A 226 -13.78 23.37 1.14
CA ASP A 226 -13.49 21.96 1.43
C ASP A 226 -14.56 21.36 2.35
N VAL A 227 -15.59 20.78 1.74
CA VAL A 227 -16.72 20.15 2.44
C VAL A 227 -16.25 19.07 3.41
N ILE A 228 -15.29 18.21 3.04
CA ILE A 228 -14.89 17.08 3.87
C ILE A 228 -14.16 17.56 5.12
N LYS A 229 -13.20 18.47 4.94
CA LYS A 229 -12.49 19.07 6.07
C LYS A 229 -13.46 19.74 7.03
N THR A 230 -14.38 20.56 6.52
CA THR A 230 -15.32 21.29 7.38
C THR A 230 -16.28 20.37 8.14
N VAL A 231 -16.82 19.31 7.52
CA VAL A 231 -17.64 18.34 8.26
C VAL A 231 -16.79 17.63 9.33
N LEU A 232 -15.55 17.26 9.01
CA LEU A 232 -14.68 16.60 9.98
C LEU A 232 -14.32 17.51 11.15
N ASP A 233 -14.05 18.79 10.91
CA ASP A 233 -13.77 19.75 11.97
C ASP A 233 -14.98 19.90 12.91
N GLN A 234 -16.20 19.96 12.38
CA GLN A 234 -17.43 19.95 13.18
C GLN A 234 -17.62 18.62 13.92
N PHE A 235 -17.39 17.48 13.26
CA PHE A 235 -17.47 16.18 13.89
C PHE A 235 -16.49 16.03 15.06
N LEU A 236 -15.26 16.56 14.93
CA LEU A 236 -14.24 16.55 15.98
C LEU A 236 -14.60 17.40 17.21
N GLN A 237 -15.52 18.34 17.09
CA GLN A 237 -16.06 19.11 18.23
C GLN A 237 -17.07 18.30 19.03
N GLU A 238 -17.74 17.32 18.38
CA GLU A 238 -18.82 16.52 18.93
C GLU A 238 -18.39 15.12 19.39
N VAL A 239 -17.09 14.81 19.35
CA VAL A 239 -16.59 13.51 19.84
C VAL A 239 -16.74 13.38 21.35
N PRO A 240 -16.98 12.16 21.88
CA PRO A 240 -17.41 12.02 23.28
C PRO A 240 -16.41 12.52 24.32
N THR A 241 -15.11 12.33 24.10
CA THR A 241 -14.05 12.79 25.03
C THR A 241 -12.78 13.18 24.28
N PRO A 242 -11.83 13.91 24.93
CA PRO A 242 -10.51 14.17 24.35
C PRO A 242 -9.75 12.90 23.95
N THR A 243 -9.96 11.78 24.64
CA THR A 243 -9.35 10.49 24.31
C THR A 243 -9.94 9.88 23.02
N HIS A 244 -11.22 10.09 22.74
CA HIS A 244 -11.83 9.70 21.45
C HIS A 244 -11.27 10.53 20.29
N ARG A 245 -11.07 11.84 20.50
CA ARG A 245 -10.34 12.69 19.54
C ARG A 245 -8.93 12.16 19.30
N ALA A 246 -8.22 11.83 20.37
CA ALA A 246 -6.87 11.26 20.28
C ALA A 246 -6.85 9.94 19.52
N ALA A 247 -7.88 9.09 19.67
CA ALA A 247 -8.00 7.85 18.93
C ALA A 247 -8.18 8.06 17.42
N LEU A 248 -8.93 9.07 16.99
CA LEU A 248 -9.02 9.46 15.58
C LEU A 248 -7.68 9.96 15.03
N GLU A 249 -7.01 10.81 15.79
CA GLU A 249 -5.68 11.33 15.44
C GLU A 249 -4.68 10.18 15.27
N ALA A 250 -4.60 9.25 16.23
CA ALA A 250 -3.75 8.06 16.14
C ALA A 250 -4.14 7.15 14.95
N CYS A 251 -5.44 6.93 14.75
CA CYS A 251 -5.98 6.11 13.65
C CYS A 251 -5.62 6.67 12.27
N ALA A 252 -5.60 8.00 12.13
CA ALA A 252 -5.23 8.67 10.89
C ALA A 252 -3.73 8.60 10.58
N LEU A 253 -2.87 8.50 11.60
CA LEU A 253 -1.41 8.45 11.43
C LEU A 253 -0.93 7.08 10.93
N VAL A 254 -1.45 6.00 11.50
CA VAL A 254 -1.00 4.61 11.25
C VAL A 254 -1.73 3.95 10.08
N ARG A 255 -1.10 2.98 9.40
CA ARG A 255 -1.76 2.30 8.25
C ARG A 255 -3.00 1.53 8.67
N LEU A 256 -2.84 0.71 9.71
CA LEU A 256 -3.90 -0.09 10.33
C LEU A 256 -3.86 0.11 11.85
N THR A 257 -5.03 0.33 12.43
CA THR A 257 -5.23 0.55 13.85
C THR A 257 -5.78 -0.73 14.49
N SER A 258 -5.11 -1.22 15.52
CA SER A 258 -5.55 -2.33 16.37
C SER A 258 -5.65 -1.87 17.82
N GLU A 259 -6.32 -2.64 18.68
CA GLU A 259 -6.40 -2.31 20.11
C GLU A 259 -5.01 -2.12 20.75
N PRO A 260 -4.00 -2.97 20.47
CA PRO A 260 -2.64 -2.76 21.00
C PRO A 260 -1.96 -1.49 20.46
N VAL A 261 -2.19 -1.12 19.19
CA VAL A 261 -1.65 0.12 18.62
C VAL A 261 -2.25 1.33 19.34
N LEU A 262 -3.57 1.34 19.56
CA LEU A 262 -4.24 2.43 20.29
C LEU A 262 -3.74 2.53 21.73
N ALA A 263 -3.67 1.40 22.44
CA ALA A 263 -3.17 1.34 23.81
C ALA A 263 -1.75 1.94 23.92
N HIS A 264 -0.86 1.54 23.02
CA HIS A 264 0.53 2.02 23.02
C HIS A 264 0.66 3.49 22.60
N VAL A 265 0.04 3.90 21.49
CA VAL A 265 0.19 5.26 20.96
C VAL A 265 -0.45 6.29 21.90
N LEU A 266 -1.61 5.96 22.48
CA LEU A 266 -2.32 6.86 23.39
C LEU A 266 -1.87 6.74 24.85
N GLN A 267 -1.08 5.71 25.19
CA GLN A 267 -0.66 5.39 26.55
C GLN A 267 -1.87 5.18 27.48
N VAL A 268 -2.79 4.32 27.03
CA VAL A 268 -3.97 3.89 27.79
C VAL A 268 -3.88 2.40 28.10
N GLU A 269 -4.36 1.99 29.27
CA GLU A 269 -4.31 0.58 29.70
C GLU A 269 -5.12 -0.34 28.79
N ASN A 270 -6.28 0.13 28.32
CA ASN A 270 -7.16 -0.63 27.45
C ASN A 270 -7.58 0.19 26.22
N GLY A 271 -7.15 -0.25 25.04
CA GLY A 271 -7.53 0.35 23.75
C GLY A 271 -8.90 -0.10 23.23
N GLN A 272 -9.48 -1.17 23.78
CA GLN A 272 -10.71 -1.80 23.29
C GLN A 272 -11.91 -0.83 23.20
N PRO A 273 -12.24 0.00 24.22
CA PRO A 273 -13.40 0.89 24.11
C PRO A 273 -13.28 1.91 22.97
N LEU A 274 -12.06 2.41 22.74
CA LEU A 274 -11.78 3.35 21.66
C LEU A 274 -11.82 2.66 20.30
N PHE A 275 -11.31 1.43 20.22
CA PHE A 275 -11.40 0.60 19.02
C PHE A 275 -12.85 0.30 18.63
N ASP A 276 -13.67 -0.12 19.61
CA ASP A 276 -15.09 -0.41 19.43
C ASP A 276 -15.87 0.82 19.01
N TRP A 277 -15.55 2.00 19.56
CA TRP A 277 -16.12 3.26 19.12
C TRP A 277 -15.70 3.63 17.69
N LEU A 278 -14.39 3.60 17.38
CA LEU A 278 -13.89 3.88 16.02
C LEU A 278 -14.59 3.00 14.98
N ARG A 279 -14.81 1.72 15.30
CA ARG A 279 -15.49 0.76 14.42
C ARG A 279 -16.95 1.12 14.11
N GLN A 280 -17.58 1.98 14.90
CA GLN A 280 -18.98 2.40 14.68
C GLN A 280 -19.09 3.59 13.71
N LEU A 281 -18.00 4.32 13.48
CA LEU A 281 -17.98 5.49 12.59
C LEU A 281 -18.07 5.08 11.12
N SER A 282 -18.90 5.75 10.33
CA SER A 282 -19.19 5.38 8.94
C SER A 282 -18.01 5.56 7.98
N PHE A 283 -17.06 6.41 8.36
CA PHE A 283 -15.84 6.68 7.60
C PHE A 283 -14.64 5.86 8.09
N ILE A 284 -14.81 4.97 9.06
CA ILE A 284 -13.81 4.00 9.49
C ILE A 284 -14.14 2.64 8.87
N ASN A 285 -13.19 2.11 8.12
CA ASN A 285 -13.27 0.78 7.54
C ASN A 285 -12.59 -0.24 8.44
N ALA A 286 -13.04 -1.48 8.35
CA ALA A 286 -12.44 -2.61 9.05
C ALA A 286 -11.96 -3.65 8.03
N GLU A 287 -10.72 -4.11 8.22
CA GLU A 287 -10.23 -5.33 7.60
C GLU A 287 -9.92 -6.38 8.67
N ARG A 288 -9.44 -7.55 8.25
CA ARG A 288 -9.12 -8.67 9.17
C ARG A 288 -8.14 -8.31 10.28
N ARG A 289 -7.28 -7.31 10.07
CA ARG A 289 -6.16 -6.98 10.95
C ARG A 289 -6.35 -5.69 11.75
N GLY A 290 -7.36 -4.88 11.42
CA GLY A 290 -7.57 -3.61 12.10
C GLY A 290 -8.49 -2.67 11.35
N LEU A 291 -8.55 -1.44 11.88
CA LEU A 291 -9.34 -0.34 11.38
C LEU A 291 -8.47 0.65 10.60
N TYR A 292 -9.09 1.38 9.69
CA TYR A 292 -8.45 2.50 9.02
C TYR A 292 -9.49 3.53 8.58
N PRO A 293 -9.20 4.84 8.61
CA PRO A 293 -10.11 5.84 8.09
C PRO A 293 -10.16 5.78 6.57
N HIS A 294 -11.28 6.22 6.02
CA HIS A 294 -11.41 6.58 4.62
C HIS A 294 -10.34 7.62 4.26
N ASP A 295 -9.68 7.45 3.11
CA ASP A 295 -8.49 8.21 2.75
C ASP A 295 -8.66 9.73 2.81
N LEU A 296 -9.77 10.29 2.29
CA LEU A 296 -10.05 11.74 2.42
C LEU A 296 -10.19 12.20 3.87
N ALA A 297 -10.79 11.37 4.74
CA ALA A 297 -10.90 11.71 6.15
C ALA A 297 -9.53 11.61 6.84
N ARG A 298 -8.73 10.60 6.49
CA ARG A 298 -7.36 10.45 6.95
C ARG A 298 -6.51 11.67 6.59
N GLU A 299 -6.55 12.09 5.33
CA GLU A 299 -5.81 13.25 4.82
C GLU A 299 -6.22 14.53 5.57
N ALA A 300 -7.51 14.78 5.72
CA ALA A 300 -8.03 15.93 6.46
C ALA A 300 -7.62 15.92 7.95
N LEU A 301 -7.74 14.77 8.63
CA LEU A 301 -7.36 14.61 10.04
C LEU A 301 -5.85 14.82 10.26
N VAL A 302 -5.01 14.29 9.37
CA VAL A 302 -3.55 14.45 9.43
C VAL A 302 -3.16 15.90 9.17
N ALA A 303 -3.79 16.56 8.18
CA ALA A 303 -3.54 17.96 7.86
C ALA A 303 -3.96 18.89 9.00
N ASP A 304 -5.15 18.68 9.61
CA ASP A 304 -5.58 19.43 10.80
C ASP A 304 -4.58 19.27 11.94
N LEU A 305 -4.24 18.03 12.32
CA LEU A 305 -3.35 17.76 13.44
C LEU A 305 -1.97 18.40 13.24
N ARG A 306 -1.40 18.27 12.03
CA ARG A 306 -0.08 18.83 11.71
C ARG A 306 -0.08 20.35 11.76
N TRP A 307 -1.15 21.02 11.32
CA TRP A 307 -1.27 22.47 11.36
C TRP A 307 -1.58 22.99 12.77
N ARG A 308 -2.56 22.38 13.45
CA ARG A 308 -3.08 22.83 14.75
C ARG A 308 -2.16 22.50 15.92
N ASN A 309 -1.48 21.35 15.89
CA ASN A 309 -0.58 20.93 16.96
C ASN A 309 0.59 20.06 16.43
N PRO A 310 1.64 20.69 15.85
CA PRO A 310 2.81 19.99 15.31
C PRO A 310 3.55 19.12 16.34
N GLU A 311 3.63 19.55 17.60
CA GLU A 311 4.30 18.81 18.67
C GLU A 311 3.58 17.50 18.98
N ARG A 312 2.25 17.56 19.06
CA ARG A 312 1.40 16.37 19.25
C ARG A 312 1.46 15.43 18.05
N PHE A 313 1.48 15.98 16.83
CA PHE A 313 1.70 15.17 15.62
C PHE A 313 2.99 14.35 15.75
N LYS A 314 4.11 15.01 16.09
CA LYS A 314 5.41 14.35 16.27
C LYS A 314 5.39 13.32 17.39
N LEU A 315 4.82 13.66 18.56
CA LEU A 315 4.70 12.73 19.69
C LEU A 315 3.96 11.44 19.33
N LEU A 316 2.82 11.54 18.63
CA LEU A 316 2.06 10.36 18.23
C LEU A 316 2.80 9.54 17.15
N GLN A 317 3.51 10.22 16.25
CA GLN A 317 4.36 9.58 15.25
C GLN A 317 5.51 8.80 15.91
N ASP A 318 6.24 9.40 16.85
CA ASP A 318 7.35 8.78 17.57
C ASP A 318 6.87 7.54 18.36
N ARG A 319 5.71 7.63 19.01
CA ARG A 319 5.11 6.47 19.71
C ARG A 319 4.69 5.35 18.75
N ALA A 320 4.15 5.69 17.58
CA ALA A 320 3.81 4.70 16.57
C ALA A 320 5.08 4.02 16.01
N GLN A 321 6.15 4.78 15.77
CA GLN A 321 7.45 4.24 15.34
C GLN A 321 8.01 3.26 16.38
N ASN A 322 8.04 3.66 17.66
CA ASN A 322 8.52 2.81 18.75
C ASN A 322 7.72 1.51 18.87
N TYR A 323 6.40 1.56 18.70
CA TYR A 323 5.54 0.38 18.70
C TYR A 323 5.97 -0.63 17.61
N TYR A 324 6.10 -0.17 16.36
CA TYR A 324 6.44 -1.08 15.26
C TYR A 324 7.87 -1.59 15.37
N MET A 325 8.83 -0.73 15.72
CA MET A 325 10.23 -1.12 15.85
C MET A 325 10.44 -2.18 16.94
N GLY A 326 9.83 -2.00 18.12
CA GLY A 326 9.91 -2.99 19.20
C GLY A 326 9.26 -4.33 18.85
N ARG A 327 8.22 -4.34 18.01
CA ARG A 327 7.53 -5.56 17.57
C ARG A 327 8.24 -6.29 16.44
N VAL A 328 8.84 -5.57 15.49
CA VAL A 328 9.61 -6.17 14.39
C VAL A 328 10.76 -7.02 14.94
N GLN A 329 11.45 -6.57 16.00
CA GLN A 329 12.53 -7.33 16.62
C GLN A 329 12.08 -8.66 17.28
N GLN A 330 10.79 -8.78 17.63
CA GLN A 330 10.25 -9.92 18.39
C GLN A 330 9.38 -10.87 17.55
N ALA A 331 9.00 -10.45 16.33
CA ALA A 331 8.05 -11.16 15.49
C ALA A 331 8.72 -12.21 14.59
N ASP A 332 7.95 -13.18 14.08
CA ASP A 332 8.44 -14.10 13.05
C ASP A 332 8.66 -13.38 11.70
N LEU A 333 9.38 -14.01 10.77
CA LEU A 333 9.73 -13.41 9.47
C LEU A 333 8.53 -12.91 8.65
N ARG A 334 7.34 -13.54 8.77
CA ARG A 334 6.14 -13.12 8.03
C ARG A 334 5.47 -11.92 8.70
N GLU A 335 5.38 -11.93 10.02
CA GLU A 335 4.87 -10.82 10.80
C GLU A 335 5.80 -9.60 10.74
N GLN A 336 7.11 -9.82 10.71
CA GLN A 336 8.14 -8.79 10.48
C GLN A 336 7.92 -8.07 9.16
N ARG A 337 7.87 -8.80 8.03
CA ARG A 337 7.61 -8.21 6.70
C ARG A 337 6.34 -7.36 6.66
N ARG A 338 5.29 -7.79 7.37
CA ARG A 338 4.04 -7.03 7.48
C ARG A 338 4.21 -5.74 8.29
N MET A 339 4.80 -5.83 9.47
CA MET A 339 5.02 -4.67 10.34
C MET A 339 5.96 -3.64 9.71
N LEU A 340 6.88 -4.07 8.85
CA LEU A 340 7.71 -3.18 8.05
C LEU A 340 6.90 -2.25 7.16
N ILE A 341 5.88 -2.77 6.47
CA ILE A 341 4.99 -1.94 5.64
C ILE A 341 4.28 -0.90 6.50
N ASP A 342 3.82 -1.28 7.70
CA ASP A 342 3.15 -0.37 8.63
C ASP A 342 4.12 0.70 9.17
N PHE A 343 5.37 0.34 9.46
CA PHE A 343 6.44 1.26 9.88
C PHE A 343 6.78 2.25 8.76
N ILE A 344 7.05 1.75 7.56
CA ILE A 344 7.44 2.54 6.40
C ILE A 344 6.31 3.52 6.03
N TYR A 345 5.04 3.11 6.17
CA TYR A 345 3.89 3.97 5.96
C TYR A 345 3.86 5.23 6.85
N LEU A 346 4.52 5.23 8.02
CA LEU A 346 4.62 6.42 8.89
C LEU A 346 5.46 7.55 8.29
N HIS A 347 6.29 7.25 7.30
CA HIS A 347 7.22 8.20 6.68
C HIS A 347 6.69 8.80 5.36
N ARG A 348 5.51 8.37 4.90
CA ARG A 348 4.93 8.72 3.59
C ARG A 348 4.80 10.22 3.32
N ASP A 349 4.49 10.98 4.36
CA ASP A 349 4.22 12.42 4.27
C ASP A 349 5.40 13.26 4.81
N ASN A 350 6.57 12.65 5.00
CA ASN A 350 7.76 13.35 5.45
C ASN A 350 8.42 14.06 4.25
N PRO A 351 8.57 15.40 4.27
CA PRO A 351 9.12 16.15 3.14
C PRO A 351 10.60 15.83 2.82
N VAL A 352 11.34 15.21 3.74
CA VAL A 352 12.70 14.72 3.49
C VAL A 352 12.68 13.38 2.76
N VAL A 353 11.65 12.56 2.94
CA VAL A 353 11.54 11.20 2.36
C VAL A 353 10.75 11.21 1.06
N GLN A 354 9.67 11.99 1.00
CA GLN A 354 8.74 12.06 -0.14
C GLN A 354 9.45 12.31 -1.50
N PRO A 355 10.45 13.20 -1.63
CA PRO A 355 11.13 13.41 -2.91
C PRO A 355 11.94 12.20 -3.40
N TYR A 356 12.26 11.26 -2.52
CA TYR A 356 13.11 10.10 -2.80
C TYR A 356 12.33 8.79 -2.87
N PHE A 357 11.02 8.82 -2.59
CA PHE A 357 10.14 7.66 -2.58
C PHE A 357 8.87 7.91 -3.40
N GLU A 358 8.65 7.06 -4.41
CA GLU A 358 7.38 7.00 -5.12
C GLU A 358 6.40 6.09 -4.35
N TRP A 359 5.69 6.69 -3.39
CA TRP A 359 4.69 6.01 -2.55
C TRP A 359 3.45 5.56 -3.31
N GLN A 360 3.06 6.36 -4.30
CA GLN A 360 2.13 5.94 -5.33
C GLN A 360 2.98 5.19 -6.34
N PHE A 361 2.95 3.86 -6.31
CA PHE A 361 3.72 3.02 -7.23
C PHE A 361 3.21 3.23 -8.67
N SER A 362 3.55 4.35 -9.30
CA SER A 362 3.43 4.61 -10.73
C SER A 362 4.50 3.82 -11.46
N GLY A 363 4.49 2.50 -11.31
CA GLY A 363 5.54 1.67 -11.89
C GLY A 363 5.29 0.20 -11.65
N SER A 364 5.35 -0.57 -12.71
CA SER A 364 5.08 -1.99 -12.78
C SER A 364 6.13 -2.88 -12.15
N VAL A 365 6.70 -2.49 -11.00
CA VAL A 365 7.89 -3.12 -10.44
C VAL A 365 7.70 -3.75 -9.06
N PHE A 366 8.24 -4.97 -8.90
CA PHE A 366 8.16 -5.77 -7.68
C PHE A 366 9.49 -6.44 -7.33
N VAL A 367 9.64 -6.92 -6.10
CA VAL A 367 10.84 -7.61 -5.61
C VAL A 367 10.77 -9.10 -5.94
N ASP A 368 11.85 -9.67 -6.47
CA ASP A 368 12.01 -11.09 -6.85
C ASP A 368 13.46 -11.55 -6.61
N GLY A 369 13.72 -12.85 -6.78
CA GLY A 369 15.07 -13.42 -6.84
C GLY A 369 15.68 -13.35 -8.25
N LEU A 370 17.00 -13.51 -8.32
CA LEU A 370 17.70 -13.73 -9.58
C LEU A 370 17.42 -15.16 -10.08
N ARG A 371 16.96 -15.29 -11.33
CA ARG A 371 16.68 -16.60 -11.94
C ARG A 371 17.92 -17.11 -12.68
N ALA A 372 18.03 -18.43 -12.83
CA ALA A 372 19.14 -19.04 -13.55
C ALA A 372 19.22 -18.52 -15.00
N GLY A 373 20.40 -18.07 -15.42
CA GLY A 373 20.64 -17.49 -16.75
C GLY A 373 20.46 -15.98 -16.83
N GLU A 374 19.99 -15.32 -15.75
CA GLU A 374 19.85 -13.86 -15.70
C GLU A 374 21.12 -13.13 -15.22
N GLU A 375 22.19 -13.84 -14.86
CA GLU A 375 23.43 -13.29 -14.32
C GLU A 375 24.07 -12.30 -15.31
N THR A 376 24.05 -12.64 -16.60
CA THR A 376 24.60 -11.79 -17.66
C THR A 376 23.85 -10.46 -17.77
N ALA A 377 22.53 -10.45 -17.52
CA ALA A 377 21.75 -9.22 -17.54
C ALA A 377 22.16 -8.27 -16.40
N VAL A 378 22.40 -8.81 -15.20
CA VAL A 378 22.89 -8.03 -14.05
C VAL A 378 24.29 -7.46 -14.32
N VAL A 379 25.21 -8.28 -14.86
CA VAL A 379 26.56 -7.85 -15.23
C VAL A 379 26.52 -6.72 -16.27
N ASN A 380 25.74 -6.88 -17.34
CA ASN A 380 25.58 -5.87 -18.39
C ASN A 380 25.01 -4.55 -17.85
N MET A 381 24.09 -4.62 -16.88
CA MET A 381 23.56 -3.42 -16.23
C MET A 381 24.63 -2.65 -15.44
N VAL A 382 25.48 -3.35 -14.68
CA VAL A 382 26.60 -2.71 -13.99
C VAL A 382 27.60 -2.15 -15.00
N GLN A 383 27.97 -2.92 -16.02
CA GLN A 383 28.91 -2.49 -17.05
C GLN A 383 28.45 -1.19 -17.73
N ARG A 384 27.15 -1.07 -18.06
CA ARG A 384 26.56 0.13 -18.70
C ARG A 384 26.78 1.41 -17.89
N TYR A 385 26.72 1.35 -16.56
CA TYR A 385 26.77 2.55 -15.70
C TYR A 385 28.10 2.74 -14.96
N GLU A 386 28.79 1.66 -14.62
CA GLU A 386 29.97 1.65 -13.76
C GLU A 386 31.24 1.12 -14.46
N GLY A 387 31.12 0.58 -15.68
CA GLY A 387 32.23 0.14 -16.51
C GLY A 387 32.71 -1.29 -16.26
N ASP A 388 33.71 -1.72 -17.03
CA ASP A 388 34.16 -3.13 -17.10
C ASP A 388 34.71 -3.66 -15.77
N HIS A 389 35.49 -2.85 -15.04
CA HIS A 389 36.03 -3.25 -13.74
C HIS A 389 34.90 -3.54 -12.73
N ALA A 390 33.85 -2.72 -12.71
CA ALA A 390 32.71 -2.96 -11.83
C ALA A 390 31.90 -4.20 -12.28
N ALA A 391 31.85 -4.47 -13.58
CA ALA A 391 31.20 -5.65 -14.16
C ALA A 391 31.90 -6.96 -13.72
N GLU A 392 33.23 -6.96 -13.66
CA GLU A 392 34.02 -8.08 -13.12
C GLU A 392 33.73 -8.30 -11.63
N LEU A 393 33.64 -7.23 -10.84
CA LEU A 393 33.34 -7.32 -9.41
C LEU A 393 31.94 -7.87 -9.14
N VAL A 394 30.92 -7.42 -9.88
CA VAL A 394 29.57 -7.98 -9.70
C VAL A 394 29.52 -9.45 -10.12
N ALA A 395 30.23 -9.84 -11.19
CA ALA A 395 30.32 -11.23 -11.63
C ALA A 395 30.96 -12.12 -10.54
N HIS A 396 32.02 -11.65 -9.89
CA HIS A 396 32.64 -12.32 -8.74
C HIS A 396 31.62 -12.57 -7.62
N TRP A 397 30.89 -11.54 -7.20
CA TRP A 397 29.94 -11.65 -6.11
C TRP A 397 28.71 -12.50 -6.43
N LEU A 398 28.27 -12.53 -7.70
CA LEU A 398 27.20 -13.42 -8.16
C LEU A 398 27.54 -14.90 -7.95
N VAL A 399 28.83 -15.26 -8.05
CA VAL A 399 29.30 -16.63 -7.78
C VAL A 399 29.52 -16.85 -6.28
N ARG A 400 30.12 -15.88 -5.58
CA ARG A 400 30.54 -16.03 -4.17
C ARG A 400 29.39 -15.95 -3.18
N GLN A 401 28.44 -15.04 -3.41
CA GLN A 401 27.30 -14.81 -2.51
C GLN A 401 25.99 -14.59 -3.30
N PRO A 402 25.53 -15.57 -4.12
CA PRO A 402 24.32 -15.42 -4.95
C PRO A 402 23.06 -15.13 -4.12
N GLN A 403 22.98 -15.63 -2.89
CA GLN A 403 21.88 -15.38 -1.97
C GLN A 403 21.74 -13.90 -1.55
N GLY A 404 22.78 -13.08 -1.78
CA GLY A 404 22.78 -11.65 -1.49
C GLY A 404 22.08 -10.81 -2.56
N VAL A 405 21.62 -11.42 -3.65
CA VAL A 405 21.05 -10.70 -4.79
C VAL A 405 19.52 -10.66 -4.70
N THR A 406 18.99 -9.45 -4.79
CA THR A 406 17.56 -9.16 -4.87
C THR A 406 17.30 -8.39 -6.16
N VAL A 407 16.36 -8.87 -6.97
CA VAL A 407 16.02 -8.27 -8.27
C VAL A 407 14.73 -7.49 -8.16
N ILE A 408 14.67 -6.32 -8.78
CA ILE A 408 13.45 -5.56 -8.98
C ILE A 408 12.96 -5.82 -10.39
N ARG A 409 11.78 -6.39 -10.55
CA ARG A 409 11.26 -6.92 -11.82
C ARG A 409 10.05 -6.15 -12.30
N GLN A 410 9.99 -5.88 -13.60
CA GLN A 410 8.80 -5.33 -14.25
C GLN A 410 7.71 -6.39 -14.41
N ALA A 411 6.46 -5.96 -14.57
CA ALA A 411 5.33 -6.83 -14.90
C ALA A 411 5.53 -7.66 -16.18
N THR A 412 6.35 -7.15 -17.12
CA THR A 412 6.76 -7.87 -18.35
C THR A 412 7.74 -9.02 -18.09
N GLY A 413 8.28 -9.13 -16.88
CA GLY A 413 9.32 -10.09 -16.50
C GLY A 413 10.75 -9.54 -16.60
N ALA A 414 10.96 -8.38 -17.25
CA ALA A 414 12.27 -7.76 -17.40
C ALA A 414 12.84 -7.24 -16.06
N ILE A 415 14.17 -7.25 -15.91
CA ILE A 415 14.84 -6.68 -14.74
C ILE A 415 14.79 -5.15 -14.82
N ALA A 416 14.12 -4.52 -13.85
CA ALA A 416 14.05 -3.07 -13.69
C ALA A 416 15.19 -2.50 -12.84
N GLY A 417 15.86 -3.34 -12.04
CA GLY A 417 16.91 -2.96 -11.10
C GLY A 417 17.33 -4.15 -10.25
N PHE A 418 18.38 -3.99 -9.46
CA PHE A 418 18.77 -4.99 -8.47
C PHE A 418 19.51 -4.36 -7.29
N LEU A 419 19.59 -5.12 -6.21
CA LEU A 419 20.35 -4.87 -5.00
C LEU A 419 21.22 -6.10 -4.72
N LEU A 420 22.53 -5.90 -4.57
CA LEU A 420 23.48 -6.93 -4.15
C LEU A 420 24.03 -6.57 -2.76
N MET A 421 23.78 -7.47 -1.81
CA MET A 421 24.25 -7.40 -0.43
C MET A 421 25.41 -8.38 -0.23
N VAL A 422 26.51 -7.91 0.32
CA VAL A 422 27.66 -8.76 0.70
C VAL A 422 27.74 -8.85 2.21
N SER A 423 27.71 -10.07 2.74
CA SER A 423 28.05 -10.37 4.14
C SER A 423 29.56 -10.23 4.33
N LEU A 424 29.98 -9.21 5.09
CA LEU A 424 31.39 -8.89 5.30
C LEU A 424 32.09 -9.93 6.19
N GLU A 425 31.37 -10.55 7.12
CA GLU A 425 31.92 -11.62 7.97
C GLU A 425 32.21 -12.92 7.21
N LYS A 426 31.73 -13.04 5.97
CA LYS A 426 31.95 -14.19 5.08
C LYS A 426 32.93 -13.88 3.95
N ALA A 427 33.41 -12.63 3.85
CA ALA A 427 34.40 -12.25 2.85
C ALA A 427 35.78 -12.78 3.26
N THR A 428 36.46 -13.44 2.33
CA THR A 428 37.84 -13.91 2.50
C THR A 428 38.84 -12.81 2.17
N ASP A 429 40.12 -13.00 2.53
CA ASP A 429 41.16 -12.04 2.15
C ASP A 429 41.34 -11.93 0.63
N ASP A 430 41.07 -13.00 -0.13
CA ASP A 430 41.04 -12.96 -1.60
C ASP A 430 39.89 -12.09 -2.11
N ASP A 431 38.69 -12.23 -1.54
CA ASP A 431 37.55 -11.37 -1.89
C ASP A 431 37.83 -9.89 -1.60
N ARG A 432 38.56 -9.60 -0.51
CA ARG A 432 38.98 -8.24 -0.15
C ARG A 432 40.00 -7.67 -1.13
N GLN A 433 40.99 -8.48 -1.54
CA GLN A 433 41.96 -8.05 -2.56
C GLN A 433 41.30 -7.74 -3.90
N HIS A 434 40.23 -8.45 -4.24
CA HIS A 434 39.47 -8.22 -5.47
C HIS A 434 38.60 -6.96 -5.41
N ASP A 435 37.87 -6.69 -4.33
CA ASP A 435 36.90 -5.59 -4.26
C ASP A 435 37.31 -4.48 -3.26
N PRO A 436 37.77 -3.31 -3.75
CA PRO A 436 38.19 -2.19 -2.90
C PRO A 436 37.14 -1.71 -1.91
N ALA A 437 35.85 -1.81 -2.26
CA ALA A 437 34.77 -1.40 -1.37
C ALA A 437 34.65 -2.32 -0.16
N VAL A 438 34.81 -3.63 -0.38
CA VAL A 438 34.75 -4.65 0.66
C VAL A 438 35.99 -4.59 1.53
N ASP A 439 37.18 -4.37 0.96
CA ASP A 439 38.39 -4.19 1.76
C ASP A 439 38.31 -2.94 2.65
N ALA A 440 37.89 -1.80 2.11
CA ALA A 440 37.73 -0.56 2.89
C ALA A 440 36.75 -0.75 4.05
N ALA A 441 35.59 -1.37 3.80
CA ALA A 441 34.60 -1.64 4.84
C ALA A 441 35.11 -2.63 5.90
N CYS A 442 35.77 -3.72 5.48
CA CYS A 442 36.39 -4.66 6.39
C CYS A 442 37.48 -3.99 7.24
N ALA A 443 38.38 -3.20 6.64
CA ALA A 443 39.44 -2.49 7.35
C ALA A 443 38.88 -1.51 8.39
N PHE A 444 37.80 -0.79 8.05
CA PHE A 444 37.09 0.07 8.99
C PHE A 444 36.53 -0.73 10.18
N LEU A 445 35.84 -1.85 9.92
CA LEU A 445 35.30 -2.69 10.98
C LEU A 445 36.38 -3.19 11.92
N HIS A 446 37.51 -3.68 11.39
CA HIS A 446 38.63 -4.14 12.22
C HIS A 446 39.15 -3.06 13.18
N ARG A 447 39.14 -1.79 12.77
CA ARG A 447 39.64 -0.67 13.58
C ARG A 447 38.60 -0.12 14.56
N HIS A 448 37.36 0.06 14.13
CA HIS A 448 36.35 0.83 14.86
C HIS A 448 35.28 -0.05 15.51
N ALA A 449 34.95 -1.20 14.92
CA ALA A 449 33.86 -2.05 15.37
C ALA A 449 34.13 -3.54 15.03
N PRO A 450 35.17 -4.17 15.61
CA PRO A 450 35.53 -5.54 15.27
C PRO A 450 34.37 -6.48 15.60
N LEU A 451 34.03 -7.34 14.64
CA LEU A 451 32.88 -8.23 14.74
C LEU A 451 33.13 -9.39 15.70
N LYS A 452 32.18 -9.66 16.58
CA LYS A 452 32.13 -10.89 17.39
C LYS A 452 31.53 -12.05 16.57
N PRO A 453 31.71 -13.33 16.96
CA PRO A 453 31.26 -14.49 16.18
C PRO A 453 29.76 -14.51 15.80
N SER A 454 28.89 -13.91 16.60
CA SER A 454 27.44 -13.80 16.35
C SER A 454 27.03 -12.50 15.66
N GLU A 455 27.96 -11.56 15.49
CA GLU A 455 27.69 -10.26 14.89
C GLU A 455 27.89 -10.31 13.37
N ARG A 456 27.15 -9.49 12.66
CA ARG A 456 27.07 -9.48 11.19
C ARG A 456 27.26 -8.05 10.69
N ALA A 457 27.90 -7.91 9.54
CA ALA A 457 27.96 -6.63 8.84
C ALA A 457 27.69 -6.80 7.35
N THR A 458 27.06 -5.81 6.76
CA THR A 458 26.64 -5.88 5.35
C THR A 458 27.04 -4.62 4.60
N ILE A 459 27.58 -4.80 3.39
CA ILE A 459 27.71 -3.71 2.42
C ILE A 459 26.68 -3.91 1.30
N PHE A 460 25.88 -2.89 1.00
CA PHE A 460 24.99 -2.86 -0.16
C PHE A 460 25.82 -2.53 -1.40
N ARG A 461 26.65 -3.49 -1.82
CA ARG A 461 27.76 -3.27 -2.73
C ARG A 461 27.34 -2.73 -4.10
N PHE A 462 26.22 -3.22 -4.63
CA PHE A 462 25.61 -2.69 -5.86
C PHE A 462 24.13 -2.46 -5.63
N TRP A 463 23.65 -1.29 -6.05
CA TRP A 463 22.24 -0.96 -6.05
C TRP A 463 21.95 0.01 -7.18
N LEU A 464 21.14 -0.40 -8.14
CA LEU A 464 20.85 0.40 -9.33
C LEU A 464 19.55 -0.02 -10.01
N ALA A 465 18.92 0.96 -10.68
CA ALA A 465 17.84 0.75 -11.63
C ALA A 465 18.40 0.66 -13.06
N ALA A 466 17.76 -0.15 -13.90
CA ALA A 466 18.19 -0.40 -15.28
C ALA A 466 18.24 0.86 -16.15
N GLU A 467 17.30 1.79 -15.96
CA GLU A 467 17.21 3.01 -16.78
C GLU A 467 17.65 4.29 -16.07
N SER A 468 17.61 4.32 -14.73
CA SER A 468 17.89 5.53 -13.96
C SER A 468 19.10 5.42 -13.06
N TYR A 469 19.81 4.29 -13.07
CA TYR A 469 20.94 4.02 -12.17
C TYR A 469 20.54 4.31 -10.70
N GLN A 470 21.28 5.16 -10.00
CA GLN A 470 21.00 5.66 -8.64
C GLN A 470 20.20 6.97 -8.63
N SER A 471 19.40 7.28 -9.64
CA SER A 471 18.41 8.37 -9.58
C SER A 471 17.06 7.85 -9.09
N VAL A 472 16.31 8.71 -8.39
CA VAL A 472 14.97 8.40 -7.86
C VAL A 472 14.08 7.80 -8.94
N SER A 473 13.47 6.67 -8.63
CA SER A 473 12.60 5.91 -9.53
C SER A 473 11.75 4.90 -8.74
N PRO A 474 10.73 4.27 -9.37
CA PRO A 474 9.98 3.18 -8.76
C PRO A 474 10.90 2.02 -8.31
N ALA A 475 11.93 1.70 -9.10
CA ALA A 475 12.86 0.63 -8.77
C ALA A 475 13.72 0.98 -7.55
N GLN A 476 14.16 2.23 -7.44
CA GLN A 476 14.93 2.70 -6.28
C GLN A 476 14.11 2.69 -4.99
N SER A 477 12.83 3.07 -5.08
CA SER A 477 11.92 2.97 -3.93
C SER A 477 11.84 1.53 -3.41
N ARG A 478 11.78 0.53 -4.31
CA ARG A 478 11.79 -0.89 -3.91
C ARG A 478 13.13 -1.33 -3.32
N ILE A 479 14.25 -0.88 -3.88
CA ILE A 479 15.59 -1.15 -3.35
C ILE A 479 15.71 -0.66 -1.89
N PHE A 480 15.28 0.57 -1.59
CA PHE A 480 15.33 1.08 -0.22
C PHE A 480 14.43 0.32 0.73
N LEU A 481 13.23 -0.12 0.30
CA LEU A 481 12.38 -0.99 1.11
C LEU A 481 13.09 -2.31 1.42
N SER A 482 13.82 -2.89 0.46
CA SER A 482 14.64 -4.10 0.68
C SER A 482 15.78 -3.85 1.66
N MET A 483 16.43 -2.68 1.63
CA MET A 483 17.45 -2.31 2.62
C MET A 483 16.86 -2.18 4.03
N VAL A 484 15.74 -1.48 4.18
CA VAL A 484 15.04 -1.34 5.47
C VAL A 484 14.62 -2.70 6.02
N GLN A 485 14.13 -3.59 5.16
CA GLN A 485 13.85 -4.97 5.53
C GLN A 485 15.11 -5.70 6.00
N HIS A 486 16.25 -5.53 5.32
CA HIS A 486 17.52 -6.13 5.73
C HIS A 486 17.96 -5.66 7.12
N TYR A 487 17.88 -4.36 7.41
CA TYR A 487 18.23 -3.78 8.72
C TYR A 487 17.49 -4.45 9.87
N LEU A 488 16.20 -4.67 9.66
CA LEU A 488 15.29 -5.07 10.72
C LEU A 488 15.13 -6.58 10.87
N THR A 489 15.52 -7.36 9.85
CA THR A 489 15.34 -8.82 9.84
C THR A 489 16.64 -9.61 9.95
N THR A 490 17.81 -8.96 9.84
CA THR A 490 19.11 -9.64 9.95
C THR A 490 19.55 -9.76 11.42
N PRO A 491 19.56 -10.97 12.01
CA PRO A 491 19.93 -11.13 13.40
C PRO A 491 21.42 -10.82 13.62
N GLY A 492 21.71 -10.07 14.69
CA GLY A 492 23.08 -9.70 15.04
C GLY A 492 23.73 -8.72 14.07
N LEU A 493 22.96 -8.05 13.20
CA LEU A 493 23.47 -6.97 12.36
C LEU A 493 23.98 -5.83 13.25
N VAL A 494 25.27 -5.53 13.15
CA VAL A 494 25.92 -4.47 13.94
C VAL A 494 26.39 -3.31 13.08
N TYR A 495 26.59 -3.52 11.78
CA TYR A 495 27.04 -2.47 10.89
C TYR A 495 26.53 -2.65 9.47
N THR A 496 26.17 -1.54 8.83
CA THR A 496 25.87 -1.52 7.40
C THR A 496 26.60 -0.42 6.67
N PHE A 497 27.00 -0.68 5.42
CA PHE A 497 27.65 0.28 4.53
C PHE A 497 26.86 0.44 3.23
N LEU A 498 26.70 1.67 2.78
CA LEU A 498 25.95 2.04 1.59
C LEU A 498 26.80 2.97 0.69
N PRO A 499 27.54 2.38 -0.28
CA PRO A 499 28.28 3.13 -1.28
C PRO A 499 27.38 3.87 -2.25
N CYS A 500 27.70 5.12 -2.56
CA CYS A 500 26.89 5.98 -3.41
C CYS A 500 27.75 6.67 -4.47
N ALA A 501 27.32 6.66 -5.72
CA ALA A 501 28.00 7.36 -6.79
C ALA A 501 27.88 8.89 -6.67
N ASN A 502 26.79 9.38 -6.08
CA ASN A 502 26.61 10.79 -5.75
C ASN A 502 26.21 10.95 -4.28
N PRO A 503 27.16 10.91 -3.33
CA PRO A 503 26.86 10.96 -1.90
C PRO A 503 26.17 12.27 -1.49
N ALA A 504 26.52 13.41 -2.11
CA ALA A 504 25.93 14.70 -1.78
C ALA A 504 24.43 14.78 -2.09
N PHE A 505 23.99 14.16 -3.19
CA PHE A 505 22.57 14.11 -3.54
C PHE A 505 21.73 13.39 -2.48
N TRP A 506 22.28 12.34 -1.87
CA TRP A 506 21.57 11.49 -0.92
C TRP A 506 21.69 11.91 0.55
N ALA A 507 22.49 12.95 0.85
CA ALA A 507 22.84 13.31 2.21
C ALA A 507 21.64 13.55 3.13
N ASN A 508 20.59 14.23 2.64
CA ASN A 508 19.42 14.57 3.46
C ASN A 508 18.60 13.35 3.87
N VAL A 509 18.33 12.43 2.93
CA VAL A 509 17.51 11.24 3.23
C VAL A 509 18.30 10.21 4.04
N PHE A 510 19.61 10.11 3.83
CA PHE A 510 20.46 9.23 4.62
C PHE A 510 20.69 9.75 6.04
N ALA A 511 20.86 11.06 6.22
CA ALA A 511 20.85 11.65 7.56
C ALA A 511 19.52 11.44 8.28
N TYR A 512 18.39 11.51 7.56
CA TYR A 512 17.07 11.19 8.13
C TYR A 512 16.96 9.72 8.57
N ALA A 513 17.59 8.80 7.84
CA ALA A 513 17.67 7.39 8.17
C ALA A 513 18.82 7.05 9.15
N ASP A 514 19.43 8.06 9.78
CA ASP A 514 20.57 7.94 10.70
C ASP A 514 21.81 7.24 10.09
N LEU A 515 21.95 7.28 8.77
CA LEU A 515 23.16 6.84 8.06
C LEU A 515 24.18 7.98 8.04
N GLN A 516 25.35 7.73 8.62
CA GLN A 516 26.44 8.69 8.75
C GLN A 516 27.39 8.61 7.55
N ARG A 517 27.93 9.75 7.12
CA ARG A 517 28.95 9.78 6.06
C ARG A 517 30.28 9.26 6.59
N LEU A 518 30.91 8.31 5.91
CA LEU A 518 32.19 7.70 6.28
C LEU A 518 33.26 7.91 5.19
N PRO A 519 33.93 9.09 5.13
CA PRO A 519 34.91 9.38 4.08
C PRO A 519 36.10 8.41 4.06
N GLU A 520 36.48 7.83 5.20
CA GLU A 520 37.59 6.87 5.27
C GLU A 520 37.30 5.51 4.64
N VAL A 521 36.03 5.25 4.31
CA VAL A 521 35.57 4.02 3.63
C VAL A 521 35.30 4.30 2.14
N ASP A 522 35.53 5.52 1.68
CA ASP A 522 35.43 5.85 0.26
C ASP A 522 36.42 5.06 -0.57
N PHE A 523 36.01 4.72 -1.79
CA PHE A 523 36.82 3.93 -2.69
C PHE A 523 36.65 4.39 -4.14
N VAL A 524 37.55 3.90 -5.00
CA VAL A 524 37.54 4.16 -6.44
C VAL A 524 37.53 2.83 -7.17
N VAL A 525 36.64 2.68 -8.15
CA VAL A 525 36.61 1.55 -9.09
C VAL A 525 36.54 2.10 -10.50
N GLY A 526 37.40 1.63 -11.41
CA GLY A 526 37.42 2.09 -12.80
C GLY A 526 37.61 3.61 -12.95
N GLY A 527 38.32 4.25 -12.02
CA GLY A 527 38.51 5.72 -12.01
C GLY A 527 37.31 6.52 -11.48
N ARG A 528 36.22 5.87 -11.06
CA ARG A 528 35.04 6.52 -10.49
C ARG A 528 35.05 6.47 -8.96
N PRO A 529 34.92 7.62 -8.26
CA PRO A 529 34.83 7.66 -6.81
C PRO A 529 33.43 7.32 -6.31
N TYR A 530 33.35 6.65 -5.17
CA TYR A 530 32.12 6.34 -4.46
C TYR A 530 32.22 6.83 -3.02
N GLY A 531 31.20 7.59 -2.59
CA GLY A 531 31.08 8.02 -1.21
C GLY A 531 30.29 7.02 -0.38
N VAL A 532 30.81 6.61 0.78
CA VAL A 532 30.15 5.61 1.63
C VAL A 532 29.40 6.24 2.79
N TYR A 533 28.16 5.82 3.00
CA TYR A 533 27.43 6.02 4.25
C TYR A 533 27.43 4.74 5.08
N GLY A 534 27.31 4.84 6.39
CA GLY A 534 27.17 3.67 7.25
C GLY A 534 26.39 3.95 8.51
N HIS A 535 25.96 2.89 9.17
CA HIS A 535 25.25 2.99 10.45
C HIS A 535 25.68 1.85 11.36
N ASN A 536 25.85 2.21 12.63
CA ASN A 536 26.18 1.29 13.71
C ASN A 536 24.90 0.91 14.46
N TRP A 537 24.49 -0.34 14.33
CA TRP A 537 23.26 -0.89 14.91
C TRP A 537 23.47 -1.46 16.32
N ARG A 538 24.68 -1.33 16.89
CA ARG A 538 25.00 -1.82 18.25
C ARG A 538 24.30 -1.06 19.37
#